data_AF-A0A7Y2EMJ5-F1
#
_entry.id   AF-A0A7Y2EMJ5-F1
#
_cell.length_a   1.000
_cell.length_b   1.000
_cell.length_c   1.000
_cell.angle_alpha   90.00
_cell.angle_beta   90.00
_cell.angle_gamma   90.00
#
_symmetry.space_group_name_H-M   'P 1'
#
loop_
_entity.id
_entity.type
_entity.pdbx_description
1 polymer ?
#
loop_
_entity_poly.entity_id
_entity_poly.type
_entity_poly.pdbx_seq_one_letter_code
_entity_poly.pdbx_strand_id
1 'polypeptide(L)'
;MFVQPVGTFARRVTGAMLALWLFAATSAGASNAAPQPLAEPQSPGGPAMLRRLTEAQYRATIADIFGPDVPVTARFERALRAEGLIAVGTSEAGLSAFAMEQYNTAASSIAAVVLSAEQRRRFVPCAPVAEGAFDARCARQFVQRYGTRLYRRTLDSREFEGLLDVARSAHARLDDFYAALEFTLVGMLVAPDFLLRIEQVQEQPTDTGHSRLDAFTRATRLSYFLTGSAPDEELLRAAEEGSLDRREELAQQVDRLMSGPRYAGAVREFFTDMLRFDQFDDLAKDPLIYPAFNSTVAADAQEQTLRTITDHLLVSEGDYRELFTTRAAPLTRA
;
A
#
# COMPACT_ATOMS: atom_id res chain seq x y z
N MET A 1 24.14 55.63 -20.00
CA MET A 1 25.48 56.11 -19.62
C MET A 1 26.48 55.22 -20.35
N PHE A 2 27.16 55.78 -21.38
CA PHE A 2 28.23 55.21 -22.25
C PHE A 2 27.92 53.85 -22.92
N VAL A 3 27.74 53.65 -24.23
CA VAL A 3 28.33 54.23 -25.47
C VAL A 3 29.85 54.38 -25.42
N GLN A 4 30.59 53.36 -25.87
CA GLN A 4 31.51 53.48 -27.01
C GLN A 4 32.02 52.09 -27.48
N PRO A 5 32.25 51.90 -28.80
CA PRO A 5 32.86 50.71 -29.38
C PRO A 5 34.25 50.99 -30.02
N VAL A 6 34.82 49.91 -30.56
CA VAL A 6 35.82 49.82 -31.65
C VAL A 6 37.30 49.98 -31.29
N GLY A 7 38.04 48.89 -31.54
CA GLY A 7 39.48 48.87 -31.78
C GLY A 7 39.81 47.78 -32.79
N THR A 8 39.70 48.10 -34.07
CA THR A 8 40.11 47.31 -35.24
C THR A 8 41.61 47.05 -35.29
N PHE A 9 42.02 45.87 -35.75
CA PHE A 9 43.28 45.75 -36.51
C PHE A 9 43.10 44.86 -37.74
N ALA A 10 43.61 45.39 -38.85
CA ALA A 10 43.58 44.90 -40.22
C ALA A 10 44.56 43.69 -40.39
N ARG A 11 44.70 42.95 -41.49
CA ARG A 11 44.40 43.15 -42.91
C ARG A 11 44.83 41.85 -43.66
N ARG A 12 44.34 41.71 -44.90
CA ARG A 12 44.87 40.91 -46.03
C ARG A 12 44.55 39.40 -46.09
N VAL A 13 44.30 38.75 -47.23
CA VAL A 13 43.91 39.08 -48.63
C VAL A 13 43.60 37.70 -49.26
N THR A 14 42.43 37.59 -49.89
CA THR A 14 41.96 36.66 -50.95
C THR A 14 42.88 35.57 -51.54
N GLY A 15 42.31 34.37 -51.76
CA GLY A 15 42.75 33.43 -52.79
C GLY A 15 42.08 32.05 -52.69
N ALA A 16 41.23 31.72 -53.66
CA ALA A 16 40.42 30.50 -53.74
C ALA A 16 41.22 29.20 -53.98
N MET A 17 40.68 28.04 -53.56
CA MET A 17 40.32 26.91 -54.45
C MET A 17 40.12 25.56 -53.72
N LEU A 18 39.13 24.84 -54.23
CA LEU A 18 38.89 23.39 -54.24
C LEU A 18 38.54 22.65 -52.94
N ALA A 19 37.29 22.20 -52.94
CA ALA A 19 36.75 21.11 -52.15
C ALA A 19 37.46 19.79 -52.45
N LEU A 20 37.83 19.07 -51.38
CA LEU A 20 38.13 17.64 -51.42
C LEU A 20 37.30 16.96 -50.34
N TRP A 21 36.24 16.28 -50.77
CA TRP A 21 35.46 15.37 -49.93
C TRP A 21 36.27 14.09 -49.73
N LEU A 22 36.78 13.85 -48.52
CA LEU A 22 37.24 12.52 -48.12
C LEU A 22 36.07 11.73 -47.53
N PHE A 23 35.53 10.83 -48.35
CA PHE A 23 34.72 9.70 -47.90
C PHE A 23 35.66 8.70 -47.21
N ALA A 24 35.65 8.69 -45.87
CA ALA A 24 36.17 7.55 -45.11
C ALA A 24 35.07 6.50 -45.03
N ALA A 25 35.17 5.46 -45.86
CA ALA A 25 34.35 4.26 -45.75
C ALA A 25 34.79 3.47 -44.50
N THR A 26 34.20 3.78 -43.35
CA THR A 26 34.23 2.87 -42.20
C THR A 26 33.21 1.77 -42.45
N SER A 27 33.71 0.57 -42.71
CA SER A 27 32.92 -0.66 -42.72
C SER A 27 32.28 -0.85 -41.35
N ALA A 28 30.98 -0.55 -41.25
CA ALA A 28 30.15 -0.95 -40.12
C ALA A 28 30.07 -2.48 -40.15
N GLY A 29 30.98 -3.13 -39.42
CA GLY A 29 30.80 -4.51 -39.02
C GLY A 29 29.56 -4.56 -38.12
N ALA A 30 28.45 -5.05 -38.67
CA ALA A 30 27.30 -5.42 -37.89
C ALA A 30 27.75 -6.52 -36.92
N SER A 31 28.00 -6.14 -35.67
CA SER A 31 28.19 -7.10 -34.60
C SER A 31 26.88 -7.87 -34.44
N ASN A 32 26.89 -9.12 -34.87
CA ASN A 32 25.90 -10.15 -34.48
C ASN A 32 26.04 -10.48 -32.98
N ALA A 33 26.03 -9.46 -32.12
CA ALA A 33 25.83 -9.68 -30.70
C ALA A 33 24.36 -10.04 -30.53
N ALA A 34 24.10 -11.28 -30.12
CA ALA A 34 22.77 -11.67 -29.67
C ALA A 34 22.29 -10.62 -28.65
N PRO A 35 21.04 -10.14 -28.73
CA PRO A 35 20.53 -9.18 -27.76
C PRO A 35 20.74 -9.77 -26.37
N GLN A 36 21.55 -9.09 -25.56
CA GLN A 36 21.75 -9.52 -24.18
C GLN A 36 20.38 -9.55 -23.51
N PRO A 37 20.05 -10.62 -22.77
CA PRO A 37 18.84 -10.61 -21.97
C PRO A 37 18.89 -9.37 -21.08
N LEU A 38 17.80 -8.60 -21.06
CA LEU A 38 17.67 -7.44 -20.20
C LEU A 38 17.88 -7.91 -18.75
N ALA A 39 19.06 -7.63 -18.20
CA ALA A 39 19.31 -7.88 -16.79
C ALA A 39 18.56 -6.83 -15.98
N GLU A 40 17.84 -7.28 -14.97
CA GLU A 40 17.15 -6.38 -14.05
C GLU A 40 18.18 -5.41 -13.42
N PRO A 41 17.93 -4.09 -13.42
CA PRO A 41 18.85 -3.15 -12.81
C PRO A 41 19.02 -3.46 -11.33
N GLN A 42 20.26 -3.50 -10.84
CA GLN A 42 20.50 -3.61 -9.40
C GLN A 42 19.99 -2.35 -8.71
N SER A 43 19.01 -2.51 -7.83
CA SER A 43 18.52 -1.42 -6.98
C SER A 43 19.40 -1.31 -5.73
N PRO A 44 19.98 -0.14 -5.41
CA PRO A 44 20.75 0.06 -4.19
C PRO A 44 19.90 0.01 -2.91
N GLY A 45 18.58 -0.19 -3.05
CA GLY A 45 17.61 -0.02 -1.98
C GLY A 45 17.31 1.46 -1.72
N GLY A 46 16.48 1.71 -0.71
CA GLY A 46 16.16 3.04 -0.22
C GLY A 46 16.25 3.09 1.31
N PRO A 47 16.20 4.27 1.92
CA PRO A 47 16.15 4.39 3.37
C PRO A 47 14.90 3.70 3.93
N ALA A 48 14.92 3.34 5.20
CA ALA A 48 13.72 2.89 5.90
C ALA A 48 12.67 4.01 5.92
N MET A 49 11.42 3.66 5.63
CA MET A 49 10.34 4.64 5.49
C MET A 49 9.22 4.35 6.48
N LEU A 50 8.55 5.42 6.90
CA LEU A 50 7.27 5.36 7.58
C LEU A 50 6.19 5.70 6.56
N ARG A 51 5.16 4.85 6.45
CA ARG A 51 4.04 5.07 5.51
C ARG A 51 2.72 4.92 6.20
N ARG A 52 1.85 5.92 6.09
CA ARG A 52 0.44 5.76 6.49
C ARG A 52 -0.25 4.71 5.62
N LEU A 53 -1.20 3.97 6.19
CA LEU A 53 -2.10 3.16 5.37
C LEU A 53 -2.94 4.07 4.45
N THR A 54 -3.12 3.67 3.19
CA THR A 54 -4.16 4.29 2.35
C THR A 54 -5.54 3.91 2.87
N GLU A 55 -6.58 4.64 2.47
CA GLU A 55 -7.96 4.28 2.82
C GLU A 55 -8.30 2.84 2.38
N ALA A 56 -7.95 2.47 1.14
CA ALA A 56 -8.15 1.13 0.62
C ALA A 56 -7.44 0.07 1.49
N GLN A 57 -6.18 0.34 1.88
CA GLN A 57 -5.40 -0.56 2.74
C GLN A 57 -5.98 -0.70 4.15
N TYR A 58 -6.43 0.41 4.75
CA TYR A 58 -7.10 0.40 6.05
C TYR A 58 -8.36 -0.47 5.99
N ARG A 59 -9.24 -0.22 5.01
CA ARG A 59 -10.50 -0.96 4.84
C ARG A 59 -10.25 -2.44 4.56
N ALA A 60 -9.30 -2.77 3.69
CA ALA A 60 -8.92 -4.16 3.40
C ALA A 60 -8.41 -4.88 4.65
N THR A 61 -7.57 -4.21 5.44
CA THR A 61 -7.03 -4.77 6.69
C THR A 61 -8.14 -5.05 7.70
N ILE A 62 -9.07 -4.12 7.88
CA ILE A 62 -10.23 -4.33 8.76
C ILE A 62 -11.08 -5.50 8.25
N ALA A 63 -11.33 -5.56 6.94
CA ALA A 63 -12.11 -6.64 6.33
C ALA A 63 -11.44 -8.03 6.49
N ASP A 64 -10.12 -8.11 6.48
CA ASP A 64 -9.39 -9.37 6.69
C ASP A 64 -9.35 -9.80 8.16
N ILE A 65 -9.34 -8.84 9.09
CA ILE A 65 -9.26 -9.13 10.53
C ILE A 65 -10.65 -9.41 11.12
N PHE A 66 -11.65 -8.59 10.76
CA PHE A 66 -12.99 -8.63 11.35
C PHE A 66 -14.07 -9.08 10.35
N GLY A 67 -13.75 -9.24 9.07
CA GLY A 67 -14.69 -9.62 8.04
C GLY A 67 -15.23 -8.43 7.24
N PRO A 68 -15.65 -8.66 5.98
CA PRO A 68 -16.08 -7.60 5.06
C PRO A 68 -17.39 -6.92 5.47
N ASP A 69 -18.13 -7.52 6.40
CA ASP A 69 -19.40 -7.02 6.92
C ASP A 69 -19.23 -5.97 8.04
N VAL A 70 -18.01 -5.78 8.56
CA VAL A 70 -17.74 -4.75 9.57
C VAL A 70 -17.53 -3.40 8.90
N PRO A 71 -18.43 -2.42 9.09
CA PRO A 71 -18.36 -1.15 8.39
C PRO A 71 -17.24 -0.27 8.97
N VAL A 72 -16.47 0.35 8.08
CA VAL A 72 -15.52 1.41 8.45
C VAL A 72 -16.19 2.76 8.19
N THR A 73 -16.69 3.38 9.26
CA THR A 73 -17.44 4.64 9.18
C THR A 73 -16.51 5.82 9.48
N ALA A 74 -15.87 6.37 8.45
CA ALA A 74 -15.07 7.58 8.55
C ALA A 74 -14.95 8.29 7.20
N ARG A 75 -14.66 9.58 7.25
CA ARG A 75 -14.24 10.40 6.11
C ARG A 75 -12.72 10.48 6.14
N PHE A 76 -12.06 9.82 5.19
CA PHE A 76 -10.61 9.90 5.08
C PHE A 76 -10.21 11.19 4.38
N GLU A 77 -9.11 11.78 4.79
CA GLU A 77 -8.53 12.92 4.10
C GLU A 77 -8.07 12.53 2.71
N ARG A 78 -8.19 13.46 1.74
CA ARG A 78 -7.60 13.28 0.41
C ARG A 78 -6.10 13.05 0.57
N ALA A 79 -5.63 11.93 0.06
CA ALA A 79 -4.22 11.58 0.17
C ALA A 79 -3.37 12.42 -0.79
N LEU A 80 -2.14 12.72 -0.37
CA LEU A 80 -1.15 13.34 -1.25
C LEU A 80 -0.64 12.31 -2.25
N ARG A 81 -0.47 12.75 -3.50
CA ARG A 81 0.10 11.96 -4.59
C ARG A 81 1.51 12.47 -4.83
N ALA A 82 2.50 11.58 -4.69
CA ALA A 82 3.91 11.85 -4.97
C ALA A 82 4.39 10.87 -6.03
N GLU A 83 5.23 11.32 -6.96
CA GLU A 83 5.70 10.50 -8.09
C GLU A 83 4.58 9.76 -8.85
N GLY A 84 3.41 10.40 -8.96
CA GLY A 84 2.25 9.85 -9.66
C GLY A 84 1.38 8.87 -8.86
N LEU A 85 1.74 8.49 -7.63
CA LEU A 85 1.00 7.51 -6.81
C LEU A 85 0.64 8.05 -5.41
N ILE A 86 -0.59 7.81 -4.96
CA ILE A 86 -1.00 8.06 -3.56
C ILE A 86 -0.20 7.17 -2.61
N ALA A 87 0.02 5.90 -3.00
CA ALA A 87 0.76 4.95 -2.18
C ALA A 87 2.17 5.46 -1.81
N VAL A 88 2.82 6.23 -2.69
CA VAL A 88 4.13 6.87 -2.44
C VAL A 88 3.98 8.10 -1.55
N GLY A 89 2.98 8.95 -1.79
CA GLY A 89 2.74 10.15 -0.98
C GLY A 89 2.40 9.88 0.49
N THR A 90 2.01 8.63 0.83
CA THR A 90 1.77 8.22 2.23
C THR A 90 2.98 8.29 3.15
N SER A 91 4.21 8.44 2.62
CA SER A 91 5.42 8.68 3.42
C SER A 91 5.77 10.15 3.62
N GLU A 92 5.11 11.07 2.92
CA GLU A 92 5.43 12.51 2.97
C GLU A 92 4.41 13.29 3.81
N ALA A 93 3.19 12.79 3.92
CA ALA A 93 2.11 13.45 4.64
C ALA A 93 2.15 13.14 6.15
N GLY A 94 2.14 14.20 6.98
CA GLY A 94 1.83 14.07 8.40
C GLY A 94 0.35 13.73 8.66
N LEU A 95 0.02 13.36 9.89
CA LEU A 95 -1.36 13.18 10.35
C LEU A 95 -1.91 14.52 10.84
N SER A 96 -2.97 15.02 10.21
CA SER A 96 -3.69 16.19 10.70
C SER A 96 -4.55 15.83 11.93
N ALA A 97 -5.02 16.85 12.67
CA ALA A 97 -5.98 16.65 13.74
C ALA A 97 -7.31 16.04 13.24
N PHE A 98 -7.80 16.51 12.08
CA PHE A 98 -9.00 15.96 11.46
C PHE A 98 -8.82 14.49 11.08
N ALA A 99 -7.67 14.12 10.49
CA ALA A 99 -7.37 12.72 10.20
C ALA A 99 -7.45 11.86 11.47
N MET A 100 -6.88 12.34 12.58
CA MET A 100 -6.87 11.60 13.85
C MET A 100 -8.28 11.44 14.42
N GLU A 101 -9.11 12.49 14.39
CA GLU A 101 -10.53 12.41 14.79
C GLU A 101 -11.29 11.38 13.94
N GLN A 102 -11.00 11.33 12.64
CA GLN A 102 -11.63 10.39 11.72
C GLN A 102 -11.16 8.95 11.95
N TYR A 103 -9.88 8.72 12.29
CA TYR A 103 -9.41 7.40 12.71
C TYR A 103 -10.03 6.97 14.03
N ASN A 104 -10.19 7.87 15.00
CA ASN A 104 -10.88 7.56 16.25
C ASN A 104 -12.36 7.23 16.02
N THR A 105 -13.01 7.93 15.10
CA THR A 105 -14.39 7.65 14.69
C THR A 105 -14.51 6.26 14.04
N ALA A 106 -13.60 5.93 13.10
CA ALA A 106 -13.53 4.60 12.49
C ALA A 106 -13.33 3.53 13.56
N ALA A 107 -12.32 3.69 14.42
CA ALA A 107 -11.96 2.76 15.48
C ALA A 107 -13.14 2.48 16.42
N SER A 108 -13.83 3.53 16.87
CA SER A 108 -15.02 3.42 17.73
C SER A 108 -16.15 2.69 17.02
N SER A 109 -16.43 3.00 15.75
CA SER A 109 -17.48 2.32 14.98
C SER A 109 -17.19 0.83 14.76
N ILE A 110 -15.94 0.48 14.49
CA ILE A 110 -15.49 -0.90 14.31
C ILE A 110 -15.62 -1.64 15.64
N ALA A 111 -15.09 -1.07 16.73
CA ALA A 111 -15.09 -1.71 18.03
C ALA A 111 -16.52 -1.95 18.55
N ALA A 112 -17.42 -0.97 18.40
CA ALA A 112 -18.82 -1.10 18.79
C ALA A 112 -19.53 -2.25 18.05
N VAL A 113 -19.23 -2.46 16.76
CA VAL A 113 -19.78 -3.60 16.00
C VAL A 113 -19.15 -4.91 16.46
N VAL A 114 -17.82 -4.96 16.62
CA VAL A 114 -17.08 -6.18 16.99
C VAL A 114 -17.48 -6.67 18.39
N LEU A 115 -17.76 -5.76 19.32
CA LEU A 115 -18.11 -6.06 20.70
C LEU A 115 -19.62 -6.01 20.99
N SER A 116 -20.48 -5.80 19.97
CA SER A 116 -21.93 -5.79 20.15
C SER A 116 -22.45 -7.12 20.69
N ALA A 117 -23.61 -7.11 21.35
CA ALA A 117 -24.21 -8.33 21.91
C ALA A 117 -24.44 -9.42 20.84
N GLU A 118 -24.74 -9.01 19.61
CA GLU A 118 -25.00 -9.87 18.45
C GLU A 118 -23.71 -10.50 17.90
N GLN A 119 -22.61 -9.74 17.86
CA GLN A 119 -21.38 -10.12 17.17
C GLN A 119 -20.26 -10.60 18.11
N ARG A 120 -20.29 -10.25 19.41
CA ARG A 120 -19.21 -10.57 20.35
C ARG A 120 -18.88 -12.06 20.44
N ARG A 121 -19.86 -12.95 20.18
CA ARG A 121 -19.63 -14.41 20.12
C ARG A 121 -18.74 -14.85 18.95
N ARG A 122 -18.74 -14.10 17.84
CA ARG A 122 -17.88 -14.34 16.67
C ARG A 122 -16.46 -13.84 16.92
N PHE A 123 -16.33 -12.68 17.55
CA PHE A 123 -15.05 -11.97 17.62
C PHE A 123 -14.28 -12.15 18.94
N VAL A 124 -14.97 -12.30 20.07
CA VAL A 124 -14.31 -12.52 21.36
C VAL A 124 -14.00 -14.03 21.50
N PRO A 125 -12.73 -14.44 21.62
CA PRO A 125 -12.34 -15.86 21.61
C PRO A 125 -12.75 -16.63 22.88
N CYS A 126 -13.38 -15.95 23.85
CA CYS A 126 -13.66 -16.45 25.18
C CYS A 126 -14.95 -15.84 25.73
N ALA A 127 -15.54 -16.53 26.70
CA ALA A 127 -16.60 -15.97 27.55
C ALA A 127 -16.00 -15.55 28.90
N PRO A 128 -16.28 -14.33 29.39
CA PRO A 128 -15.90 -13.93 30.74
C PRO A 128 -16.70 -14.71 31.78
N VAL A 129 -16.16 -14.84 32.99
CA VAL A 129 -16.85 -15.50 34.11
C VAL A 129 -18.14 -14.76 34.49
N ALA A 130 -18.11 -13.42 34.47
CA ALA A 130 -19.27 -12.56 34.63
C ALA A 130 -19.02 -11.25 33.87
N GLU A 131 -20.06 -10.65 33.28
CA GLU A 131 -19.91 -9.42 32.47
C GLU A 131 -19.48 -8.21 33.31
N GLY A 132 -19.91 -8.14 34.56
CA GLY A 132 -19.49 -7.08 35.50
C GLY A 132 -18.13 -7.32 36.16
N ALA A 133 -17.46 -8.46 35.92
CA ALA A 133 -16.17 -8.76 36.52
C ALA A 133 -15.05 -8.75 35.46
N PHE A 134 -13.90 -8.19 35.82
CA PHE A 134 -12.74 -8.24 34.95
C PHE A 134 -12.18 -9.67 34.84
N ASP A 135 -12.28 -10.28 33.66
CA ASP A 135 -11.64 -11.57 33.35
C ASP A 135 -10.30 -11.34 32.63
N ALA A 136 -9.21 -11.35 33.40
CA ALA A 136 -7.86 -11.16 32.88
C ALA A 136 -7.44 -12.23 31.86
N ARG A 137 -7.92 -13.47 31.99
CA ARG A 137 -7.62 -14.55 31.04
C ARG A 137 -8.27 -14.26 29.69
N CYS A 138 -9.54 -13.83 29.72
CA CYS A 138 -10.25 -13.52 28.48
C CYS A 138 -9.68 -12.27 27.79
N ALA A 139 -9.35 -11.22 28.56
CA ALA A 139 -8.68 -10.03 28.03
C ALA A 139 -7.33 -10.39 27.35
N ARG A 140 -6.52 -11.25 27.97
CA ARG A 140 -5.27 -11.76 27.37
C ARG A 140 -5.49 -12.45 26.03
N GLN A 141 -6.47 -13.33 25.93
CA GLN A 141 -6.77 -14.04 24.68
C GLN A 141 -7.24 -13.08 23.58
N PHE A 142 -8.04 -12.07 23.94
CA PHE A 142 -8.48 -11.04 23.01
C PHE A 142 -7.31 -10.19 22.48
N VAL A 143 -6.46 -9.68 23.38
CA VAL A 143 -5.25 -8.92 23.02
C VAL A 143 -4.30 -9.75 22.18
N GLN A 144 -4.09 -11.03 22.53
CA GLN A 144 -3.23 -11.92 21.75
C GLN A 144 -3.78 -12.17 20.33
N ARG A 145 -5.09 -12.37 20.20
CA ARG A 145 -5.73 -12.64 18.90
C ARG A 145 -5.60 -11.47 17.94
N TYR A 146 -5.85 -10.25 18.42
CA TYR A 146 -5.92 -9.07 17.54
C TYR A 146 -4.64 -8.25 17.51
N GLY A 147 -3.89 -8.19 18.60
CA GLY A 147 -2.68 -7.38 18.73
C GLY A 147 -1.65 -7.71 17.66
N THR A 148 -1.27 -8.98 17.52
CA THR A 148 -0.29 -9.41 16.51
C THR A 148 -0.75 -9.13 15.08
N ARG A 149 -2.06 -9.24 14.80
CA ARG A 149 -2.62 -9.01 13.46
C ARG A 149 -2.72 -7.52 13.12
N LEU A 150 -3.14 -6.71 14.09
CA LEU A 150 -3.25 -5.26 13.92
C LEU A 150 -1.87 -4.60 13.81
N TYR A 151 -0.93 -4.98 14.67
CA TYR A 151 0.41 -4.40 14.71
C TYR A 151 1.37 -5.11 13.75
N ARG A 152 0.96 -6.26 13.19
CA ARG A 152 1.66 -7.01 12.14
C ARG A 152 3.02 -7.55 12.58
N ARG A 153 3.18 -7.75 13.88
CA ARG A 153 4.36 -8.30 14.55
C ARG A 153 3.99 -8.85 15.91
N THR A 154 4.87 -9.66 16.48
CA THR A 154 4.74 -10.06 17.88
C THR A 154 4.79 -8.83 18.77
N LEU A 155 3.86 -8.74 19.72
CA LEU A 155 3.83 -7.70 20.75
C LEU A 155 4.94 -7.98 21.76
N ASP A 156 5.70 -6.96 22.13
CA ASP A 156 6.62 -7.12 23.25
C ASP A 156 5.85 -7.18 24.58
N SER A 157 6.51 -7.66 25.64
CA SER A 157 5.85 -7.84 26.93
C SER A 157 5.30 -6.54 27.52
N ARG A 158 5.95 -5.40 27.30
CA ARG A 158 5.50 -4.11 27.83
C ARG A 158 4.26 -3.61 27.08
N GLU A 159 4.26 -3.73 25.76
CA GLU A 159 3.12 -3.40 24.92
C GLU A 159 1.91 -4.28 25.27
N PHE A 160 2.14 -5.57 25.43
CA PHE A 160 1.10 -6.52 25.79
C PHE A 160 0.47 -6.20 27.15
N GLU A 161 1.29 -6.01 28.19
CA GLU A 161 0.77 -5.64 29.52
C GLU A 161 0.10 -4.25 29.51
N GLY A 162 0.62 -3.29 28.75
CA GLY A 162 -0.01 -1.97 28.61
C GLY A 162 -1.43 -2.04 28.05
N LEU A 163 -1.68 -2.90 27.06
CA LEU A 163 -3.02 -3.13 26.52
C LEU A 163 -3.96 -3.81 27.55
N LEU A 164 -3.44 -4.71 28.39
CA LEU A 164 -4.21 -5.28 29.49
C LEU A 164 -4.54 -4.26 30.58
N ASP A 165 -3.62 -3.33 30.85
CA ASP A 165 -3.82 -2.25 31.81
C ASP A 165 -4.89 -1.27 31.32
N VAL A 166 -4.95 -1.00 30.01
CA VAL A 166 -6.05 -0.25 29.39
C VAL A 166 -7.37 -0.96 29.62
N ALA A 167 -7.45 -2.27 29.34
CA ALA A 167 -8.67 -3.06 29.55
C ALA A 167 -9.10 -3.03 31.03
N ARG A 168 -8.16 -3.23 31.96
CA ARG A 168 -8.44 -3.21 33.40
C ARG A 168 -8.94 -1.83 33.86
N SER A 169 -8.30 -0.77 33.38
CA SER A 169 -8.66 0.60 33.72
C SER A 169 -10.01 1.01 33.14
N ALA A 170 -10.34 0.55 31.94
CA ALA A 170 -11.64 0.78 31.32
C ALA A 170 -12.74 0.03 32.08
N HIS A 171 -12.51 -1.24 32.44
CA HIS A 171 -13.46 -2.01 33.26
C HIS A 171 -13.72 -1.33 34.60
N ALA A 172 -12.68 -0.87 35.31
CA ALA A 172 -12.82 -0.18 36.59
C ALA A 172 -13.67 1.11 36.53
N ARG A 173 -13.81 1.72 35.35
CA ARG A 173 -14.61 2.95 35.15
C ARG A 173 -16.00 2.66 34.59
N LEU A 174 -16.14 1.64 33.76
CA LEU A 174 -17.36 1.34 33.01
C LEU A 174 -18.20 0.23 33.66
N ASP A 175 -17.61 -0.57 34.55
CA ASP A 175 -18.21 -1.73 35.20
C ASP A 175 -18.77 -2.78 34.22
N ASP A 176 -18.21 -2.83 33.00
CA ASP A 176 -18.59 -3.74 31.93
C ASP A 176 -17.36 -4.27 31.20
N PHE A 177 -17.22 -5.59 31.16
CA PHE A 177 -16.08 -6.28 30.56
C PHE A 177 -16.00 -6.08 29.04
N TYR A 178 -17.13 -6.10 28.33
CA TYR A 178 -17.13 -5.94 26.88
C TYR A 178 -16.88 -4.49 26.47
N ALA A 179 -17.41 -3.52 27.22
CA ALA A 179 -17.09 -2.11 27.05
C ALA A 179 -15.59 -1.84 27.28
N ALA A 180 -14.98 -2.57 28.22
CA ALA A 180 -13.54 -2.51 28.45
C ALA A 180 -12.71 -3.07 27.26
N LEU A 181 -13.16 -4.20 26.67
CA LEU A 181 -12.54 -4.73 25.45
C LEU A 181 -12.75 -3.82 24.25
N GLU A 182 -13.92 -3.19 24.13
CA GLU A 182 -14.23 -2.20 23.09
C GLU A 182 -13.25 -1.04 23.17
N PHE A 183 -13.07 -0.44 24.35
CA PHE A 183 -12.12 0.65 24.57
C PHE A 183 -10.66 0.23 24.26
N THR A 184 -10.30 -1.01 24.61
CA THR A 184 -8.99 -1.57 24.30
C THR A 184 -8.77 -1.72 22.79
N LEU A 185 -9.78 -2.21 22.06
CA LEU A 185 -9.74 -2.33 20.61
C LEU A 185 -9.67 -0.96 19.92
N VAL A 186 -10.41 0.03 20.42
CA VAL A 186 -10.27 1.42 19.93
C VAL A 186 -8.82 1.88 20.08
N GLY A 187 -8.20 1.64 21.24
CA GLY A 187 -6.80 1.96 21.48
C GLY A 187 -5.83 1.31 20.47
N MET A 188 -6.03 0.03 20.16
CA MET A 188 -5.22 -0.66 19.14
C MET A 188 -5.43 -0.08 17.73
N LEU A 189 -6.67 0.31 17.38
CA LEU A 189 -7.04 0.82 16.05
C LEU A 189 -6.65 2.28 15.80
N VAL A 190 -6.24 3.02 16.84
CA VAL A 190 -5.66 4.37 16.71
C VAL A 190 -4.16 4.40 16.97
N ALA A 191 -3.56 3.25 17.33
CA ALA A 191 -2.14 3.17 17.61
C ALA A 191 -1.29 3.40 16.35
N PRO A 192 -0.11 4.05 16.48
CA PRO A 192 0.83 4.21 15.36
C PRO A 192 1.19 2.88 14.67
N ASP A 193 1.40 1.81 15.43
CA ASP A 193 1.70 0.47 14.91
C ASP A 193 0.62 -0.10 14.00
N PHE A 194 -0.63 0.33 14.16
CA PHE A 194 -1.72 -0.04 13.26
C PHE A 194 -1.83 0.94 12.08
N LEU A 195 -1.90 2.25 12.34
CA LEU A 195 -2.14 3.29 11.33
C LEU A 195 -0.97 3.46 10.34
N LEU A 196 0.23 3.10 10.76
CA LEU A 196 1.48 3.32 10.04
C LEU A 196 2.20 1.99 9.79
N ARG A 197 2.77 1.86 8.60
CA ARG A 197 3.76 0.84 8.25
C ARG A 197 5.12 1.44 8.55
N ILE A 198 5.68 1.06 9.69
CA ILE A 198 6.98 1.55 10.17
C ILE A 198 8.03 0.52 9.77
N GLU A 199 8.91 0.86 8.83
CA GLU A 199 9.98 -0.05 8.44
C GLU A 199 11.08 -0.07 9.50
N GLN A 200 11.36 -1.24 10.08
CA GLN A 200 12.52 -1.43 10.95
C GLN A 200 13.64 -2.15 10.19
N VAL A 201 14.87 -1.76 10.50
CA VAL A 201 16.07 -2.30 9.87
C VAL A 201 16.91 -3.04 10.91
N GLN A 202 17.50 -4.14 10.47
CA GLN A 202 18.56 -4.87 11.15
C GLN A 202 19.87 -4.55 10.46
N GLU A 203 20.87 -4.19 11.26
CA GLU A 203 22.25 -4.04 10.78
C GLU A 203 22.78 -5.39 10.32
N GLN A 204 23.41 -5.43 9.14
CA GLN A 204 24.07 -6.63 8.68
C GLN A 204 25.49 -6.69 9.25
N PRO A 205 25.96 -7.86 9.73
CA PRO A 205 27.32 -8.00 10.24
C PRO A 205 28.40 -7.77 9.18
N THR A 206 28.05 -7.87 7.91
CA THR A 206 28.95 -7.65 6.78
C THR A 206 28.97 -6.18 6.41
N ASP A 207 30.18 -5.63 6.27
CA ASP A 207 30.49 -4.23 5.91
C ASP A 207 30.12 -3.89 4.46
N THR A 208 28.87 -4.14 4.08
CA THR A 208 28.33 -3.87 2.74
C THR A 208 27.66 -2.50 2.66
N GLY A 209 27.55 -1.77 3.78
CA GLY A 209 26.84 -0.48 3.85
C GLY A 209 25.32 -0.57 3.63
N HIS A 210 24.76 -1.79 3.58
CA HIS A 210 23.34 -2.02 3.35
C HIS A 210 22.66 -2.59 4.61
N SER A 211 21.60 -1.93 5.06
CA SER A 211 20.73 -2.46 6.12
C SER A 211 19.64 -3.36 5.52
N ARG A 212 19.26 -4.41 6.25
CA ARG A 212 18.17 -5.30 5.85
C ARG A 212 16.92 -4.98 6.65
N LEU A 213 15.74 -5.04 6.04
CA LEU A 213 14.49 -4.98 6.79
C LEU A 213 14.37 -6.20 7.73
N ASP A 214 13.82 -6.01 8.93
CA ASP A 214 13.51 -7.15 9.80
C ASP A 214 12.41 -8.04 9.17
N ALA A 215 12.27 -9.26 9.67
CA ALA A 215 11.37 -10.25 9.09
C ALA A 215 9.90 -9.81 9.07
N PHE A 216 9.40 -9.15 10.11
CA PHE A 216 8.01 -8.66 10.17
C PHE A 216 7.79 -7.46 9.25
N THR A 217 8.77 -6.55 9.17
CA THR A 217 8.72 -5.46 8.18
C THR A 217 8.70 -6.01 6.75
N ARG A 218 9.49 -7.05 6.46
CA ARG A 218 9.49 -7.72 5.14
C ARG A 218 8.14 -8.36 4.84
N ALA A 219 7.56 -9.10 5.77
CA ALA A 219 6.21 -9.68 5.64
C ALA A 219 5.15 -8.59 5.39
N THR A 220 5.20 -7.52 6.17
CA THR A 220 4.28 -6.37 6.03
C THR A 220 4.41 -5.73 4.65
N ARG A 221 5.65 -5.46 4.21
CA ARG A 221 5.90 -4.84 2.90
C ARG A 221 5.44 -5.75 1.76
N LEU A 222 5.71 -7.05 1.85
CA LEU A 222 5.28 -8.04 0.86
C LEU A 222 3.76 -8.11 0.77
N SER A 223 3.07 -8.23 1.91
CA SER A 223 1.61 -8.33 1.96
C SER A 223 0.96 -7.07 1.39
N TYR A 224 1.30 -5.88 1.87
CA TYR A 224 0.68 -4.66 1.35
C TYR A 224 1.00 -4.40 -0.11
N PHE A 225 2.14 -4.86 -0.61
CA PHE A 225 2.50 -4.74 -2.02
C PHE A 225 1.67 -5.67 -2.91
N LEU A 226 1.49 -6.93 -2.52
CA LEU A 226 0.80 -7.93 -3.34
C LEU A 226 -0.70 -8.00 -3.09
N THR A 227 -1.17 -7.76 -1.87
CA THR A 227 -2.56 -7.99 -1.46
C THR A 227 -3.28 -6.72 -1.04
N GLY A 228 -2.55 -5.62 -0.85
CA GLY A 228 -3.12 -4.37 -0.35
C GLY A 228 -3.60 -4.44 1.11
N SER A 229 -3.22 -5.47 1.86
CA SER A 229 -3.70 -5.71 3.23
C SER A 229 -2.59 -6.19 4.17
N ALA A 230 -2.91 -6.28 5.46
CA ALA A 230 -2.02 -6.81 6.49
C ALA A 230 -1.62 -8.27 6.21
N PRO A 231 -0.40 -8.69 6.62
CA PRO A 231 0.06 -10.06 6.48
C PRO A 231 -0.89 -11.03 7.22
N ASP A 232 -1.17 -12.16 6.58
CA ASP A 232 -1.94 -13.24 7.21
C ASP A 232 -1.12 -14.02 8.23
N GLU A 233 -1.77 -14.91 8.98
CA GLU A 233 -1.12 -15.68 10.05
C GLU A 233 -0.01 -16.59 9.53
N GLU A 234 -0.12 -17.09 8.29
CA GLU A 234 0.93 -17.91 7.67
C GLU A 234 2.18 -17.06 7.39
N LEU A 235 2.01 -15.87 6.81
CA LEU A 235 3.12 -14.97 6.51
C LEU A 235 3.77 -14.39 7.77
N LEU A 236 2.97 -14.09 8.81
CA LEU A 236 3.48 -13.67 10.11
C LEU A 236 4.30 -14.78 10.79
N ARG A 237 3.85 -16.03 10.70
CA ARG A 237 4.61 -17.17 11.23
C ARG A 237 5.92 -17.39 10.46
N ALA A 238 5.88 -17.29 9.13
CA ALA A 238 7.09 -17.37 8.31
C ALA A 238 8.09 -16.25 8.64
N ALA A 239 7.62 -15.07 9.03
CA ALA A 239 8.48 -14.00 9.53
C ALA A 239 9.08 -14.34 10.90
N GLU A 240 8.27 -14.81 11.84
CA GLU A 240 8.71 -15.19 13.18
C GLU A 240 9.75 -16.33 13.17
N GLU A 241 9.59 -17.30 12.28
CA GLU A 241 10.50 -18.44 12.11
C GLU A 241 11.78 -18.07 11.32
N GLY A 242 11.88 -16.85 10.77
CA GLY A 242 13.00 -16.42 9.92
C GLY A 242 13.00 -17.04 8.52
N SER A 243 11.96 -17.79 8.17
CA SER A 243 11.78 -18.49 6.89
C SER A 243 11.84 -17.54 5.69
N LEU A 244 11.36 -16.30 5.84
CA LEU A 244 11.42 -15.30 4.77
C LEU A 244 12.86 -14.94 4.35
N ASP A 245 13.89 -15.20 5.15
CA ASP A 245 15.28 -14.95 4.77
C ASP A 245 15.81 -15.92 3.71
N ARG A 246 15.13 -17.06 3.52
CA ARG A 246 15.49 -18.07 2.51
C ARG A 246 14.75 -17.75 1.21
N ARG A 247 15.51 -17.69 0.10
CA ARG A 247 14.99 -17.25 -1.21
C ARG A 247 13.84 -18.14 -1.69
N GLU A 248 13.97 -19.45 -1.50
CA GLU A 248 13.00 -20.44 -1.94
C GLU A 248 11.67 -20.30 -1.19
N GLU A 249 11.72 -20.04 0.12
CA GLU A 249 10.51 -19.86 0.94
C GLU A 249 9.87 -18.50 0.74
N LEU A 250 10.67 -17.45 0.51
CA LEU A 250 10.14 -16.16 0.08
C LEU A 250 9.39 -16.30 -1.24
N ALA A 251 9.95 -17.02 -2.22
CA ALA A 251 9.30 -17.26 -3.51
C ALA A 251 7.97 -18.01 -3.33
N GLN A 252 7.95 -19.04 -2.49
CA GLN A 252 6.70 -19.76 -2.18
C GLN A 252 5.62 -18.84 -1.57
N GLN A 253 6.00 -17.93 -0.67
CA GLN A 253 5.05 -16.96 -0.10
C GLN A 253 4.58 -15.93 -1.14
N VAL A 254 5.45 -15.49 -2.05
CA VAL A 254 5.07 -14.62 -3.18
C VAL A 254 4.03 -15.32 -4.06
N ASP A 255 4.32 -16.55 -4.50
CA ASP A 255 3.43 -17.33 -5.38
C ASP A 255 2.07 -17.57 -4.70
N ARG A 256 2.08 -17.89 -3.40
CA ARG A 256 0.87 -18.09 -2.60
C ARG A 256 0.01 -16.82 -2.54
N LEU A 257 0.63 -15.67 -2.26
CA LEU A 257 -0.09 -14.40 -2.17
C LEU A 257 -0.65 -13.97 -3.53
N MET A 258 0.10 -14.17 -4.61
CA MET A 258 -0.32 -13.86 -5.99
C MET A 258 -1.45 -14.79 -6.47
N SER A 259 -1.45 -16.05 -6.02
CA SER A 259 -2.54 -16.99 -6.29
C SER A 259 -3.78 -16.76 -5.41
N GLY A 260 -3.67 -15.89 -4.40
CA GLY A 260 -4.73 -15.61 -3.44
C GLY A 260 -5.83 -14.69 -3.99
N PRO A 261 -7.03 -14.72 -3.39
CA PRO A 261 -8.18 -13.93 -3.86
C PRO A 261 -7.99 -12.41 -3.76
N ARG A 262 -6.99 -11.95 -3.00
CA ARG A 262 -6.69 -10.52 -2.80
C ARG A 262 -5.84 -9.93 -3.91
N TYR A 263 -5.06 -10.74 -4.64
CA TYR A 263 -4.10 -10.24 -5.63
C TYR A 263 -4.80 -9.44 -6.74
N ALA A 264 -5.89 -9.96 -7.30
CA ALA A 264 -6.67 -9.26 -8.32
C ALA A 264 -7.22 -7.91 -7.81
N GLY A 265 -7.65 -7.84 -6.55
CA GLY A 265 -8.07 -6.60 -5.93
C GLY A 265 -6.92 -5.59 -5.81
N ALA A 266 -5.76 -6.03 -5.34
CA ALA A 266 -4.57 -5.18 -5.20
C ALA A 266 -4.09 -4.62 -6.55
N VAL A 267 -4.12 -5.43 -7.61
CA VAL A 267 -3.81 -4.98 -8.97
C VAL A 267 -4.80 -3.89 -9.41
N ARG A 268 -6.10 -4.06 -9.15
CA ARG A 268 -7.11 -3.04 -9.45
C ARG A 268 -6.87 -1.75 -8.67
N GLU A 269 -6.50 -1.83 -7.39
CA GLU A 269 -6.17 -0.66 -6.57
C GLU A 269 -4.95 0.08 -7.11
N PHE A 270 -3.90 -0.65 -7.50
CA PHE A 270 -2.72 -0.06 -8.13
C PHE A 270 -3.08 0.73 -9.39
N PHE A 271 -3.88 0.14 -10.30
CA PHE A 271 -4.30 0.83 -11.52
C PHE A 271 -5.29 1.95 -11.27
N THR A 272 -6.14 1.83 -10.24
CA THR A 272 -7.02 2.92 -9.80
C THR A 272 -6.21 4.14 -9.37
N ASP A 273 -5.13 3.90 -8.61
CA ASP A 273 -4.21 4.94 -8.18
C ASP A 273 -3.41 5.51 -9.37
N MET A 274 -2.77 4.65 -10.16
CA MET A 274 -1.91 5.03 -11.28
C MET A 274 -2.65 5.81 -12.37
N LEU A 275 -3.88 5.39 -12.70
CA LEU A 275 -4.73 6.05 -13.70
C LEU A 275 -5.55 7.21 -13.12
N ARG A 276 -5.41 7.50 -11.81
CA ARG A 276 -6.06 8.61 -11.11
C ARG A 276 -7.58 8.59 -11.22
N PHE A 277 -8.19 7.40 -11.08
CA PHE A 277 -9.64 7.28 -11.13
C PHE A 277 -10.34 8.00 -9.97
N ASP A 278 -9.60 8.40 -8.92
CA ASP A 278 -10.10 9.32 -7.88
C ASP A 278 -10.59 10.68 -8.45
N GLN A 279 -10.17 11.06 -9.65
CA GLN A 279 -10.64 12.28 -10.32
C GLN A 279 -12.03 12.13 -10.94
N PHE A 280 -12.54 10.90 -11.09
CA PHE A 280 -13.86 10.65 -11.68
C PHE A 280 -14.99 11.09 -10.75
N ASP A 281 -14.75 11.11 -9.43
CA ASP A 281 -15.72 11.56 -8.43
C ASP A 281 -16.15 13.02 -8.66
N ASP A 282 -15.21 13.85 -9.12
CA ASP A 282 -15.41 15.28 -9.39
C ASP A 282 -15.55 15.58 -10.91
N LEU A 283 -15.58 14.55 -11.78
CA LEU A 283 -15.55 14.73 -13.23
C LEU A 283 -16.90 15.22 -13.75
N ALA A 284 -16.93 16.47 -14.22
CA ALA A 284 -18.08 17.06 -14.90
C ALA A 284 -17.76 17.35 -16.38
N LYS A 285 -18.75 17.12 -17.25
CA LYS A 285 -18.71 17.50 -18.67
C LYS A 285 -19.90 18.40 -19.00
N ASP A 286 -19.73 19.26 -19.99
CA ASP A 286 -20.83 20.09 -20.50
C ASP A 286 -21.93 19.17 -21.09
N PRO A 287 -23.16 19.18 -20.53
CA PRO A 287 -24.24 18.31 -20.98
C PRO A 287 -24.75 18.65 -22.39
N LEU A 288 -24.50 19.87 -22.90
CA LEU A 288 -24.85 20.23 -24.29
C LEU A 288 -23.89 19.59 -25.30
N ILE A 289 -22.61 19.41 -24.93
CA ILE A 289 -21.60 18.80 -25.79
C ILE A 289 -21.56 17.27 -25.62
N TYR A 290 -21.72 16.78 -24.38
CA TYR A 290 -21.65 15.37 -24.02
C TYR A 290 -22.94 14.89 -23.32
N PRO A 291 -24.09 14.89 -24.01
CA PRO A 291 -25.39 14.59 -23.40
C PRO A 291 -25.52 13.16 -22.85
N ALA A 292 -24.69 12.24 -23.32
CA ALA A 292 -24.65 10.86 -22.83
C ALA A 292 -23.80 10.68 -21.55
N PHE A 293 -22.99 11.67 -21.17
CA PHE A 293 -22.15 11.56 -19.99
C PHE A 293 -22.97 11.76 -18.71
N ASN A 294 -22.87 10.82 -17.79
CA ASN A 294 -23.46 10.86 -16.46
C ASN A 294 -22.60 10.03 -15.49
N SER A 295 -22.97 9.99 -14.21
CA SER A 295 -22.23 9.24 -13.19
C SER A 295 -22.14 7.74 -13.49
N THR A 296 -23.16 7.14 -14.09
CA THR A 296 -23.14 5.73 -14.51
C THR A 296 -22.09 5.50 -15.60
N VAL A 297 -22.01 6.37 -16.61
CA VAL A 297 -20.97 6.28 -17.65
C VAL A 297 -19.57 6.46 -17.08
N ALA A 298 -19.39 7.35 -16.10
CA ALA A 298 -18.11 7.51 -15.43
C ALA A 298 -17.69 6.23 -14.68
N ALA A 299 -18.62 5.66 -13.89
CA ALA A 299 -18.39 4.42 -13.15
C ALA A 299 -18.12 3.22 -14.09
N ASP A 300 -18.91 3.09 -15.15
CA ASP A 300 -18.75 2.02 -16.14
C ASP A 300 -17.42 2.14 -16.89
N ALA A 301 -16.98 3.34 -17.25
CA ALA A 301 -15.69 3.55 -17.92
C ALA A 301 -14.51 3.11 -17.02
N GLN A 302 -14.55 3.45 -15.74
CA GLN A 302 -13.57 2.97 -14.75
C GLN A 302 -13.60 1.44 -14.66
N GLU A 303 -14.78 0.85 -14.49
CA GLU A 303 -14.94 -0.59 -14.31
C GLU A 303 -14.50 -1.39 -15.54
N GLN A 304 -14.89 -0.97 -16.74
CA GLN A 304 -14.50 -1.59 -17.99
C GLN A 304 -12.98 -1.54 -18.18
N THR A 305 -12.34 -0.42 -17.83
CA THR A 305 -10.88 -0.28 -17.90
C THR A 305 -10.19 -1.24 -16.93
N LEU A 306 -10.61 -1.27 -15.67
CA LEU A 306 -10.03 -2.16 -14.65
C LEU A 306 -10.25 -3.64 -14.97
N ARG A 307 -11.42 -4.00 -15.53
CA ARG A 307 -11.69 -5.37 -16.01
C ARG A 307 -10.79 -5.74 -17.19
N THR A 308 -10.63 -4.85 -18.17
CA THR A 308 -9.72 -5.08 -19.30
C THR A 308 -8.30 -5.36 -18.80
N ILE A 309 -7.81 -4.54 -17.86
CA ILE A 309 -6.46 -4.68 -17.31
C ILE A 309 -6.31 -5.99 -16.55
N THR A 310 -7.26 -6.33 -15.67
CA THR A 310 -7.16 -7.56 -14.87
C THR A 310 -7.34 -8.83 -15.69
N ASP A 311 -8.26 -8.84 -16.66
CA ASP A 311 -8.43 -9.98 -17.57
C ASP A 311 -7.17 -10.20 -18.41
N HIS A 312 -6.58 -9.13 -18.96
CA HIS A 312 -5.35 -9.21 -19.73
C HIS A 312 -4.16 -9.70 -18.91
N LEU A 313 -3.90 -9.07 -17.76
CA LEU A 313 -2.71 -9.35 -16.96
C LEU A 313 -2.81 -10.65 -16.14
N LEU A 314 -4.00 -10.99 -15.64
CA LEU A 314 -4.16 -12.06 -14.64
C LEU A 314 -4.82 -13.31 -15.20
N VAL A 315 -5.68 -13.18 -16.20
CA VAL A 315 -6.38 -14.33 -16.81
C VAL A 315 -5.68 -14.77 -18.08
N SER A 316 -5.35 -13.82 -18.95
CA SER A 316 -4.68 -14.09 -20.22
C SER A 316 -3.15 -14.14 -20.10
N GLU A 317 -2.60 -13.74 -18.94
CA GLU A 317 -1.16 -13.61 -18.68
C GLU A 317 -0.42 -12.82 -19.79
N GLY A 318 -1.11 -11.81 -20.33
CA GLY A 318 -0.62 -11.00 -21.45
C GLY A 318 0.42 -9.98 -21.02
N ASP A 319 1.22 -9.53 -21.99
CA ASP A 319 2.23 -8.51 -21.75
C ASP A 319 1.56 -7.15 -21.45
N TYR A 320 1.98 -6.48 -20.38
CA TYR A 320 1.48 -5.15 -19.99
C TYR A 320 1.48 -4.13 -21.15
N ARG A 321 2.46 -4.21 -22.06
CA ARG A 321 2.60 -3.29 -23.21
C ARG A 321 1.44 -3.41 -24.19
N GLU A 322 0.77 -4.56 -24.24
CA GLU A 322 -0.37 -4.80 -25.12
C GLU A 322 -1.63 -4.06 -24.66
N LEU A 323 -1.71 -3.62 -23.39
CA LEU A 323 -2.80 -2.77 -22.91
C LEU A 323 -2.90 -1.43 -23.67
N PHE A 324 -1.81 -0.96 -24.27
CA PHE A 324 -1.79 0.29 -25.04
C PHE A 324 -2.26 0.13 -26.49
N THR A 325 -2.39 -1.11 -26.97
CA THR A 325 -2.74 -1.41 -28.36
C THR A 325 -3.94 -2.35 -28.48
N THR A 326 -4.40 -2.92 -27.38
CA THR A 326 -5.57 -3.81 -27.35
C THR A 326 -6.82 -3.13 -27.91
N ARG A 327 -7.60 -3.91 -28.64
CA ARG A 327 -8.91 -3.52 -29.20
C ARG A 327 -10.07 -4.28 -28.56
N ALA A 328 -9.77 -5.12 -27.57
CA ALA A 328 -10.75 -5.91 -26.84
C ALA A 328 -10.96 -5.26 -25.47
N ALA A 329 -12.21 -4.92 -25.16
CA ALA A 329 -12.62 -4.47 -23.84
C ALA A 329 -14.01 -5.05 -23.53
N PRO A 330 -14.21 -5.66 -22.34
CA PRO A 330 -15.54 -6.06 -21.91
C PRO A 330 -16.40 -4.81 -21.73
N LEU A 331 -17.62 -4.85 -22.27
CA LEU A 331 -18.62 -3.79 -22.09
C LEU A 331 -19.60 -4.20 -20.99
N THR A 332 -19.92 -3.27 -20.10
CA THR A 332 -21.06 -3.42 -19.18
C THR A 332 -22.34 -3.49 -20.01
N ARG A 333 -23.19 -4.50 -19.77
CA ARG A 333 -24.54 -4.50 -20.36
C ARG A 333 -25.37 -3.47 -19.60
N ALA A 334 -25.85 -2.46 -20.33
CA ALA A 334 -26.88 -1.54 -19.87
C ALA A 334 -28.21 -2.27 -19.60
#